data_AF-Q32WH3-F1
#
_entry.id   AF-Q32WH3-F1
#
_cell.length_a   1.000
_cell.length_b   1.000
_cell.length_c   1.000
_cell.angle_alpha   90.00
_cell.angle_beta   90.00
_cell.angle_gamma   90.00
#
_symmetry.space_group_name_H-M   'P 1'
#
loop_
_entity.id
_entity.type
_entity.pdbx_description
1 polymer ?
#
loop_
_entity_poly.entity_id
_entity_poly.type
_entity_poly.pdbx_seq_one_letter_code
_entity_poly.pdbx_strand_id
1 'polypeptide(L)'
;MMKVVKMVKIPPLAQDCDLDSSELSEFTPEEHFNKSITRWFSDHYASYSNRFESYEYIQNYIQNEHFNWSVAPNTNVIATKFSAHLRTLSLKDFSFLLCHTGYIPEIYKADSSQETLYSKLVEAMVNEWALRMKFTYSLLPTQKSSKEDITISDGENIIVADAKSYRLGRSQAAPNVKDALKKGDITKWLAYYDQHKYNRIGGLVAFPSQHDWKNGSDFYLYLTDKNSPIIMLFYEHMAFMLLAGMDKNNLLDFYRNHKDIFPNEVFNKIGSRKIYFDKLEQYLLNCGKFKWSEFSETSDLIVSEKALRHSYR
;
A
#
# COMPACT_ATOMS: atom_id res chain seq x y z
N MET A 1 -1.21 -2.43 -44.87
CA MET A 1 -0.23 -2.27 -43.78
C MET A 1 -0.65 -3.15 -42.60
N MET A 2 0.01 -4.29 -42.39
CA MET A 2 -0.22 -5.14 -41.22
C MET A 2 0.31 -4.43 -39.98
N LYS A 3 -0.54 -4.23 -38.97
CA LYS A 3 -0.12 -3.78 -37.64
C LYS A 3 0.73 -4.88 -37.01
N VAL A 4 2.03 -4.63 -36.86
CA VAL A 4 2.90 -5.47 -36.03
C VAL A 4 2.44 -5.31 -34.58
N VAL A 5 1.72 -6.31 -34.07
CA VAL A 5 1.39 -6.40 -32.65
C VAL A 5 2.70 -6.75 -31.94
N LYS A 6 3.27 -5.80 -31.20
CA LYS A 6 4.41 -6.05 -30.32
C LYS A 6 3.92 -7.04 -29.26
N MET A 7 4.34 -8.31 -29.35
CA MET A 7 4.06 -9.26 -28.29
C MET A 7 4.85 -8.81 -27.05
N VAL A 8 4.12 -8.49 -25.98
CA VAL A 8 4.70 -8.37 -24.65
C VAL A 8 5.31 -9.72 -24.34
N LYS A 9 6.63 -9.77 -24.12
CA LYS A 9 7.24 -10.96 -23.55
C LYS A 9 6.64 -11.11 -22.16
N ILE A 10 5.78 -12.10 -21.97
CA ILE A 10 5.39 -12.56 -20.64
C ILE A 10 6.71 -12.83 -19.92
N PRO A 11 7.02 -12.13 -18.82
CA PRO A 11 8.22 -12.44 -18.06
C PRO A 11 8.17 -13.93 -17.72
N PRO A 12 9.22 -14.72 -18.01
CA PRO A 12 9.26 -16.08 -17.53
C PRO A 12 9.03 -16.05 -16.02
N LEU A 13 8.19 -16.96 -15.52
CA LEU A 13 8.02 -17.14 -14.09
C LEU A 13 9.42 -17.24 -13.46
N ALA A 14 9.71 -16.38 -12.49
CA ALA A 14 10.93 -16.51 -11.73
C ALA A 14 10.94 -17.92 -11.15
N GLN A 15 11.93 -18.73 -11.55
CA GLN A 15 12.09 -20.07 -11.02
C GLN A 15 12.50 -19.93 -9.56
N ASP A 16 11.77 -20.60 -8.68
CA ASP A 16 12.08 -20.63 -7.28
C ASP A 16 13.42 -21.36 -7.08
N CYS A 17 14.38 -20.70 -6.43
CA CYS A 17 15.56 -21.38 -5.92
C CYS A 17 15.15 -22.09 -4.62
N ASP A 18 15.15 -23.42 -4.67
CA ASP A 18 15.08 -24.38 -3.56
C ASP A 18 14.13 -24.03 -2.42
N LEU A 19 12.83 -24.33 -2.62
CA LEU A 19 11.89 -24.52 -1.53
C LEU A 19 11.57 -26.01 -1.41
N ASP A 20 12.12 -26.63 -0.38
CA ASP A 20 11.81 -28.01 -0.01
C ASP A 20 10.41 -28.05 0.61
N SER A 21 9.42 -28.47 -0.17
CA SER A 21 8.01 -28.54 0.23
C SER A 21 7.71 -29.67 1.23
N SER A 22 8.73 -30.40 1.69
CA SER A 22 8.59 -31.62 2.49
C SER A 22 8.46 -31.41 4.01
N GLU A 23 8.67 -30.19 4.52
CA GLU A 23 8.59 -29.90 5.98
C GLU A 23 7.21 -29.42 6.48
N LEU A 24 6.18 -29.36 5.64
CA LEU A 24 4.94 -28.62 5.95
C LEU A 24 3.78 -29.46 6.52
N SER A 25 3.95 -30.76 6.77
CA SER A 25 2.83 -31.64 7.15
C SER A 25 2.63 -31.90 8.65
N GLU A 26 3.44 -31.29 9.54
CA GLU A 26 3.42 -31.62 10.99
C GLU A 26 3.07 -30.45 11.94
N PHE A 27 2.85 -29.23 11.43
CA PHE A 27 2.63 -28.06 12.29
C PHE A 27 1.13 -27.71 12.45
N THR A 28 0.77 -27.19 13.61
CA THR A 28 -0.55 -26.55 13.83
C THR A 28 -0.65 -25.24 13.02
N PRO A 29 -1.87 -24.74 12.74
CA PRO A 29 -2.04 -23.44 12.05
C PRO A 29 -1.32 -22.28 12.74
N GLU A 30 -1.24 -22.30 14.07
CA GLU A 30 -0.52 -21.28 14.87
C GLU A 30 1.00 -21.40 14.69
N GLU A 31 1.55 -22.61 14.72
CA GLU A 31 2.98 -22.84 14.48
C GLU A 31 3.38 -22.47 13.05
N HIS A 32 2.54 -22.79 12.06
CA HIS A 32 2.73 -22.35 10.67
C HIS A 32 2.77 -20.82 10.57
N PHE A 33 1.83 -20.13 11.23
CA PHE A 33 1.78 -18.67 11.22
C PHE A 33 3.03 -18.06 11.89
N ASN A 34 3.44 -18.58 13.04
CA ASN A 34 4.63 -18.09 13.74
C ASN A 34 5.91 -18.32 12.93
N LYS A 35 6.09 -19.50 12.31
CA LYS A 35 7.23 -19.79 11.41
C LYS A 35 7.25 -18.81 10.23
N SER A 36 6.08 -18.53 9.64
CA SER A 36 5.98 -17.59 8.53
C SER A 36 6.27 -16.14 8.94
N ILE A 37 5.78 -15.70 10.11
CA ILE A 37 6.10 -14.38 10.66
C ILE A 37 7.60 -14.23 10.90
N THR A 38 8.23 -15.21 11.52
CA THR A 38 9.69 -15.22 11.74
C THR A 38 10.45 -15.07 10.43
N ARG A 39 10.02 -15.81 9.40
CA ARG A 39 10.64 -15.81 8.08
C ARG A 39 10.57 -14.43 7.42
N TRP A 40 9.36 -13.86 7.31
CA TRP A 40 9.13 -12.60 6.59
C TRP A 40 9.55 -11.37 7.40
N PHE A 41 9.33 -11.41 8.71
CA PHE A 41 9.61 -10.33 9.63
C PHE A 41 10.67 -10.81 10.63
N SER A 42 10.34 -10.98 11.90
CA SER A 42 11.31 -11.39 12.91
C SER A 42 10.64 -12.23 13.99
N ASP A 43 11.45 -13.00 14.73
CA ASP A 43 11.01 -13.77 15.89
C ASP A 43 10.32 -12.90 16.95
N HIS A 44 10.64 -11.61 16.97
CA HIS A 44 9.96 -10.64 17.84
C HIS A 44 8.44 -10.68 17.63
N TYR A 45 7.96 -10.78 16.40
CA TYR A 45 6.52 -10.77 16.10
C TYR A 45 5.87 -12.15 16.20
N ALA A 46 6.60 -13.23 16.53
CA ALA A 46 5.98 -14.51 16.85
C ALA A 46 5.11 -14.41 18.10
N SER A 47 5.45 -13.52 19.05
CA SER A 47 4.59 -13.21 20.19
C SER A 47 3.42 -12.30 19.80
N TYR A 48 2.20 -12.69 20.16
CA TYR A 48 1.02 -11.85 20.02
C TYR A 48 1.17 -10.49 20.74
N SER A 49 1.83 -10.43 21.91
CA SER A 49 2.00 -9.17 22.64
C SER A 49 2.74 -8.12 21.82
N ASN A 50 3.78 -8.54 21.09
CA ASN A 50 4.63 -7.65 20.30
C ASN A 50 3.90 -7.21 19.02
N ARG A 51 3.13 -8.11 18.40
CA ARG A 51 2.23 -7.72 17.30
C ARG A 51 1.19 -6.71 17.76
N PHE A 52 0.60 -6.93 18.93
CA PHE A 52 -0.38 -6.04 19.53
C PHE A 52 0.17 -4.64 19.81
N GLU A 53 1.40 -4.54 20.31
CA GLU A 53 2.10 -3.25 20.47
C GLU A 53 2.28 -2.54 19.13
N SER A 54 2.66 -3.28 18.08
CA SER A 54 2.75 -2.75 16.72
C SER A 54 1.40 -2.26 16.19
N TYR A 55 0.31 -3.01 16.41
CA TYR A 55 -1.04 -2.63 15.99
C TYR A 55 -1.54 -1.29 16.57
N GLU A 56 -1.00 -0.88 17.73
CA GLU A 56 -1.34 0.39 18.38
C GLU A 56 -0.29 1.47 18.14
N TYR A 57 0.76 1.17 17.38
CA TYR A 57 1.95 2.00 17.28
C TYR A 57 1.65 3.45 16.88
N ILE A 58 0.88 3.66 15.80
CA ILE A 58 0.53 5.01 15.34
C ILE A 58 -0.35 5.73 16.36
N GLN A 59 -1.29 5.03 16.98
CA GLN A 59 -2.17 5.59 18.01
C GLN A 59 -1.37 6.00 19.25
N ASN A 60 -0.51 5.12 19.76
CA ASN A 60 0.35 5.38 20.90
C ASN A 60 1.32 6.53 20.62
N TYR A 61 1.88 6.59 19.41
CA TYR A 61 2.74 7.69 18.97
C TYR A 61 1.99 9.03 19.04
N ILE A 62 0.76 9.10 18.51
CA ILE A 62 -0.09 10.29 18.57
C ILE A 62 -0.37 10.70 20.03
N GLN A 63 -0.74 9.73 20.89
CA GLN A 63 -1.03 10.00 22.30
C GLN A 63 0.19 10.55 23.05
N ASN A 64 1.39 10.07 22.72
CA ASN A 64 2.64 10.52 23.33
C ASN A 64 3.07 11.91 22.84
N GLU A 65 2.93 12.20 21.54
CA GLU A 65 3.33 13.50 20.97
C GLU A 65 2.31 14.61 21.19
N HIS A 66 1.03 14.27 21.38
CA HIS A 66 -0.04 15.25 21.57
C HIS A 66 -1.16 14.74 22.48
N PHE A 67 -1.08 15.10 23.75
CA PHE A 67 -2.05 14.70 24.78
C PHE A 67 -3.20 15.71 25.00
N ASN A 68 -2.99 17.00 24.68
CA ASN A 68 -3.99 18.05 24.92
C ASN A 68 -4.78 18.44 23.66
N TRP A 69 -5.89 17.75 23.43
CA TRP A 69 -6.79 17.96 22.29
C TRP A 69 -7.68 19.20 22.38
N SER A 70 -7.56 20.04 23.42
CA SER A 70 -8.17 21.37 23.43
C SER A 70 -7.43 22.36 22.52
N VAL A 71 -6.21 22.02 22.11
CA VAL A 71 -5.37 22.80 21.19
C VAL A 71 -5.13 21.98 19.93
N ALA A 72 -5.23 22.60 18.76
CA ALA A 72 -4.96 21.91 17.51
C ALA A 72 -3.50 21.40 17.46
N PRO A 73 -3.24 20.16 17.00
CA PRO A 73 -1.90 19.63 16.89
C PRO A 73 -1.10 20.39 15.82
N ASN A 74 0.21 20.54 16.03
CA ASN A 74 1.11 20.94 14.96
C ASN A 74 1.44 19.72 14.09
N THR A 75 0.50 19.38 13.21
CA THR A 75 0.54 18.18 12.36
C THR A 75 1.85 18.04 11.58
N ASN A 76 2.39 19.13 11.02
CA ASN A 76 3.62 19.08 10.24
C ASN A 76 4.84 18.72 11.10
N VAL A 77 4.93 19.26 12.31
CA VAL A 77 6.03 18.94 13.24
C VAL A 77 5.93 17.49 13.69
N ILE A 78 4.74 17.04 14.08
CA ILE A 78 4.52 15.66 14.53
C ILE A 78 4.82 14.67 13.41
N ALA A 79 4.34 14.92 12.18
CA ALA A 79 4.61 14.09 11.02
C ALA A 79 6.11 14.06 10.66
N THR A 80 6.80 15.20 10.77
CA THR A 80 8.25 15.27 10.51
C THR A 80 9.05 14.43 11.51
N LYS A 81 8.72 14.51 12.80
CA LYS A 81 9.31 13.65 13.84
C LYS A 81 8.99 12.18 13.58
N PHE A 82 7.75 11.88 13.16
CA PHE A 82 7.33 10.52 12.87
C PHE A 82 8.14 9.94 11.70
N SER A 83 8.27 10.68 10.59
CA SER A 83 9.13 10.28 9.47
C SER A 83 10.59 10.08 9.90
N ALA A 84 11.12 10.90 10.82
CA ALA A 84 12.45 10.68 11.35
C ALA A 84 12.56 9.38 12.15
N HIS A 85 11.54 9.05 12.94
CA HIS A 85 11.48 7.79 13.66
C HIS A 85 11.33 6.58 12.72
N LEU A 86 10.48 6.67 11.70
CA LEU A 86 10.32 5.60 10.70
C LEU A 86 11.63 5.23 10.02
N ARG A 87 12.49 6.21 9.72
CA ARG A 87 13.84 5.95 9.15
C ARG A 87 14.76 5.15 10.07
N THR A 88 14.51 5.16 11.37
CA THR A 88 15.30 4.37 12.35
C THR A 88 14.86 2.92 12.44
N LEU A 89 13.64 2.59 11.98
CA LEU A 89 13.14 1.22 12.00
C LEU A 89 13.92 0.36 11.00
N SER A 90 14.16 -0.91 11.36
CA SER A 90 14.71 -1.88 10.42
C SER A 90 13.78 -2.06 9.22
N LEU A 91 14.28 -2.66 8.12
CA LEU A 91 13.43 -3.00 6.97
C LEU A 91 12.23 -3.85 7.41
N LYS A 92 12.47 -4.85 8.25
CA LYS A 92 11.47 -5.81 8.68
C LYS A 92 10.45 -5.22 9.63
N ASP A 93 10.87 -4.39 10.59
CA ASP A 93 9.96 -3.72 11.52
C ASP A 93 9.07 -2.69 10.83
N PHE A 94 9.66 -1.91 9.92
CA PHE A 94 8.90 -0.98 9.09
C PHE A 94 7.88 -1.72 8.23
N SER A 95 8.29 -2.81 7.56
CA SER A 95 7.39 -3.61 6.72
C SER A 95 6.27 -4.26 7.54
N PHE A 96 6.54 -4.71 8.78
CA PHE A 96 5.49 -5.24 9.66
C PHE A 96 4.48 -4.15 10.01
N LEU A 97 4.94 -2.97 10.44
CA LEU A 97 4.08 -1.82 10.72
C LEU A 97 3.26 -1.40 9.49
N LEU A 98 3.89 -1.34 8.30
CA LEU A 98 3.21 -1.01 7.05
C LEU A 98 2.10 -2.01 6.75
N CYS A 99 2.34 -3.31 6.92
CA CYS A 99 1.40 -4.39 6.60
C CYS A 99 0.02 -4.25 7.26
N HIS A 100 -0.09 -3.60 8.41
CA HIS A 100 -1.36 -3.37 9.12
C HIS A 100 -1.72 -1.89 9.30
N THR A 101 -1.09 -1.01 8.53
CA THR A 101 -1.39 0.43 8.51
C THR A 101 -2.72 0.72 7.80
N GLY A 102 -3.30 1.90 8.06
CA GLY A 102 -4.48 2.39 7.34
C GLY A 102 -5.81 2.12 8.03
N TYR A 103 -5.81 1.51 9.22
CA TYR A 103 -7.00 1.30 10.03
C TYR A 103 -7.10 2.36 11.12
N ILE A 104 -7.98 3.35 10.95
CA ILE A 104 -8.18 4.45 11.90
C ILE A 104 -8.81 3.89 13.20
N PRO A 105 -8.29 4.23 14.39
CA PRO A 105 -8.90 3.82 15.66
C PRO A 105 -10.36 4.30 15.79
N GLU A 106 -11.26 3.39 16.18
CA GLU A 106 -12.70 3.69 16.35
C GLU A 106 -12.97 4.77 17.41
N ILE A 107 -12.07 4.90 18.39
CA ILE A 107 -12.16 5.94 19.43
C ILE A 107 -12.02 7.36 18.86
N TYR A 108 -11.46 7.53 17.66
CA TYR A 108 -11.34 8.82 17.02
C TYR A 108 -12.67 9.19 16.37
N LYS A 109 -13.22 10.34 16.76
CA LYS A 109 -14.45 10.87 16.15
C LYS A 109 -14.23 11.21 14.68
N ALA A 110 -15.27 11.06 13.87
CA ALA A 110 -15.25 11.50 12.47
C ALA A 110 -14.88 12.98 12.36
N ASP A 111 -14.05 13.32 11.38
CA ASP A 111 -13.55 14.68 11.09
C ASP A 111 -12.78 15.34 12.25
N SER A 112 -12.32 14.54 13.21
CA SER A 112 -11.54 15.04 14.34
C SER A 112 -10.08 15.34 13.98
N SER A 113 -9.43 16.16 14.81
CA SER A 113 -7.98 16.37 14.69
C SER A 113 -7.19 15.09 14.91
N GLN A 114 -7.67 14.15 15.74
CA GLN A 114 -7.07 12.83 15.90
C GLN A 114 -7.06 12.04 14.59
N GLU A 115 -8.21 11.95 13.93
CA GLU A 115 -8.34 11.26 12.64
C GLU A 115 -7.48 11.93 11.57
N THR A 116 -7.52 13.27 11.49
CA THR A 116 -6.73 14.03 10.53
C THR A 116 -5.23 13.79 10.73
N LEU A 117 -4.77 13.79 11.99
CA LEU A 117 -3.37 13.50 12.31
C LEU A 117 -3.01 12.05 11.97
N TYR A 118 -3.88 11.09 12.28
CA TYR A 118 -3.67 9.68 11.95
C TYR A 118 -3.48 9.48 10.44
N SER A 119 -4.40 10.01 9.64
CA SER A 119 -4.30 9.98 8.18
C SER A 119 -2.98 10.58 7.70
N LYS A 120 -2.53 11.70 8.28
CA LYS A 120 -1.23 12.30 7.92
C LYS A 120 -0.04 11.40 8.26
N LEU A 121 -0.10 10.64 9.35
CA LEU A 121 0.95 9.67 9.68
C LEU A 121 0.92 8.45 8.74
N VAL A 122 -0.24 8.06 8.22
CA VAL A 122 -0.36 7.07 7.15
C VAL A 122 0.29 7.57 5.85
N GLU A 123 0.14 8.86 5.50
CA GLU A 123 0.88 9.45 4.37
C GLU A 123 2.40 9.35 4.58
N ALA A 124 2.87 9.60 5.81
CA ALA A 124 4.29 9.46 6.16
C ALA A 124 4.80 8.02 6.01
N MET A 125 3.97 7.00 6.30
CA MET A 125 4.28 5.59 6.04
C MET A 125 4.49 5.33 4.54
N VAL A 126 3.58 5.82 3.69
CA VAL A 126 3.70 5.66 2.22
C VAL A 126 4.93 6.39 1.68
N ASN A 127 5.22 7.58 2.19
CA ASN A 127 6.42 8.32 1.79
C ASN A 127 7.71 7.58 2.17
N GLU A 128 7.79 7.04 3.39
CA GLU A 128 8.95 6.24 3.80
C GLU A 128 9.08 4.96 2.98
N TRP A 129 7.97 4.29 2.64
CA TRP A 129 7.99 3.16 1.72
C TRP A 129 8.61 3.54 0.38
N ALA A 130 8.23 4.69 -0.20
CA ALA A 130 8.79 5.15 -1.48
C ALA A 130 10.30 5.42 -1.39
N LEU A 131 10.76 6.03 -0.29
CA LEU A 131 12.20 6.22 -0.02
C LEU A 131 12.93 4.87 0.06
N ARG A 132 12.35 3.88 0.76
CA ARG A 132 12.91 2.52 0.88
C ARG A 132 12.89 1.74 -0.44
N MET A 133 11.95 2.05 -1.33
CA MET A 133 11.93 1.62 -2.72
C MET A 133 12.96 2.35 -3.61
N LYS A 134 13.82 3.21 -3.05
CA LYS A 134 14.88 3.97 -3.74
C LYS A 134 14.40 5.15 -4.60
N PHE A 135 13.19 5.67 -4.37
CA PHE A 135 12.77 6.97 -4.90
C PHE A 135 13.37 8.10 -4.04
N THR A 136 14.53 8.61 -4.44
CA THR A 136 15.39 9.48 -3.61
C THR A 136 14.82 10.86 -3.27
N TYR A 137 13.77 11.30 -3.96
CA TYR A 137 13.18 12.64 -3.79
C TYR A 137 11.70 12.58 -3.38
N SER A 138 11.25 11.48 -2.76
CA SER A 138 9.89 11.37 -2.25
C SER A 138 9.63 12.35 -1.10
N LEU A 139 8.50 13.05 -1.12
CA LEU A 139 8.14 14.06 -0.13
C LEU A 139 6.63 14.11 0.16
N LEU A 140 6.30 14.69 1.33
CA LEU A 140 4.94 15.07 1.72
C LEU A 140 4.70 16.54 1.33
N PRO A 141 3.82 16.85 0.36
CA PRO A 141 3.51 18.24 0.02
C PRO A 141 2.95 19.01 1.22
N THR A 142 3.34 20.28 1.34
CA THR A 142 2.91 21.17 2.42
C THR A 142 1.62 21.93 2.09
N GLN A 143 1.15 21.85 0.84
CA GLN A 143 -0.07 22.51 0.38
C GLN A 143 -1.30 21.74 0.87
N LYS A 144 -2.23 22.45 1.53
CA LYS A 144 -3.37 21.83 2.24
C LYS A 144 -4.52 21.35 1.34
N SER A 145 -4.70 21.93 0.15
CA SER A 145 -5.86 21.65 -0.70
C SER A 145 -5.47 21.48 -2.16
N SER A 146 -6.16 20.58 -2.85
CA SER A 146 -6.02 20.33 -4.29
C SER A 146 -4.62 19.91 -4.73
N LYS A 147 -3.89 19.24 -3.84
CA LYS A 147 -2.58 18.63 -4.05
C LYS A 147 -2.64 17.16 -3.61
N GLU A 148 -1.75 16.34 -4.15
CA GLU A 148 -1.57 14.95 -3.74
C GLU A 148 -1.01 14.85 -2.31
N ASP A 149 -1.19 13.69 -1.68
CA ASP A 149 -0.72 13.42 -0.32
C ASP A 149 0.80 13.18 -0.28
N ILE A 150 1.33 12.48 -1.30
CA ILE A 150 2.75 12.15 -1.43
C ILE A 150 3.18 12.36 -2.88
N THR A 151 4.31 13.05 -3.07
CA THR A 151 5.02 13.07 -4.35
C THR A 151 6.12 12.03 -4.30
N ILE A 152 6.07 11.03 -5.18
CA ILE A 152 7.09 9.98 -5.28
C ILE A 152 7.96 10.29 -6.49
N SER A 153 9.28 10.42 -6.29
CA SER A 153 10.20 10.79 -7.36
C SER A 153 11.62 10.26 -7.18
N ASP A 154 12.27 9.99 -8.30
CA ASP A 154 13.71 9.73 -8.40
C ASP A 154 14.49 10.91 -9.04
N GLY A 155 13.85 12.05 -9.22
CA GLY A 155 14.42 13.26 -9.82
C GLY A 155 14.04 13.44 -11.29
N GLU A 156 13.61 12.38 -11.96
CA GLU A 156 13.17 12.41 -13.36
C GLU A 156 11.70 12.00 -13.50
N ASN A 157 11.31 10.94 -12.78
CA ASN A 157 9.99 10.35 -12.84
C ASN A 157 9.13 10.87 -11.67
N ILE A 158 7.87 11.17 -11.95
CA ILE A 158 6.90 11.64 -10.95
C ILE A 158 5.71 10.69 -10.91
N ILE A 159 5.45 10.16 -9.72
CA ILE A 159 4.19 9.49 -9.36
C ILE A 159 3.53 10.34 -8.27
N VAL A 160 2.25 10.65 -8.43
CA VAL A 160 1.45 11.30 -7.39
C VAL A 160 0.67 10.25 -6.63
N ALA A 161 0.71 10.27 -5.30
CA ALA A 161 0.06 9.26 -4.49
C ALA A 161 -0.96 9.83 -3.51
N ASP A 162 -1.98 9.03 -3.23
CA ASP A 162 -3.09 9.30 -2.32
C ASP A 162 -3.16 8.12 -1.33
N ALA A 163 -3.01 8.39 -0.04
CA ALA A 163 -2.93 7.37 0.99
C ALA A 163 -4.26 7.29 1.74
N LYS A 164 -4.89 6.12 1.73
CA LYS A 164 -6.23 5.94 2.30
C LYS A 164 -6.16 5.27 3.66
N SER A 165 -6.92 5.82 4.60
CA SER A 165 -7.18 5.16 5.87
C SER A 165 -8.66 5.21 6.20
N TYR A 166 -9.16 4.15 6.83
CA TYR A 166 -10.57 3.97 7.14
C TYR A 166 -10.73 3.30 8.50
N ARG A 167 -11.88 3.55 9.13
CA ARG A 167 -12.33 2.81 10.32
C ARG A 167 -12.88 1.45 9.90
N LEU A 168 -12.57 0.41 10.67
CA LEU A 168 -13.08 -0.94 10.42
C LEU A 168 -14.59 -1.02 10.67
N GLY A 169 -15.10 -0.25 11.63
CA GLY A 169 -16.53 -0.12 11.96
C GLY A 169 -17.33 0.72 10.97
N ARG A 170 -16.77 1.09 9.81
CA ARG A 170 -17.48 1.86 8.79
C ARG A 170 -18.73 1.12 8.30
N SER A 171 -19.83 1.85 8.14
CA SER A 171 -21.14 1.29 7.79
C SER A 171 -21.21 0.56 6.45
N GLN A 172 -20.37 0.95 5.47
CA GLN A 172 -20.20 0.19 4.23
C GLN A 172 -18.83 -0.47 4.24
N ALA A 173 -18.80 -1.77 3.92
CA ALA A 173 -17.59 -2.57 3.83
C ALA A 173 -16.54 -1.91 2.91
N ALA A 174 -16.95 -1.46 1.72
CA ALA A 174 -16.09 -0.70 0.81
C ALA A 174 -16.53 0.77 0.70
N PRO A 175 -15.60 1.73 0.53
CA PRO A 175 -15.93 3.13 0.36
C PRO A 175 -16.60 3.41 -0.98
N ASN A 176 -17.16 4.62 -1.14
CA ASN A 176 -17.55 5.05 -2.48
C ASN A 176 -16.30 5.24 -3.33
N VAL A 177 -16.38 4.92 -4.62
CA VAL A 177 -15.24 5.01 -5.54
C VAL A 177 -14.63 6.40 -5.56
N LYS A 178 -15.46 7.46 -5.51
CA LYS A 178 -15.00 8.87 -5.48
C LYS A 178 -14.16 9.22 -4.23
N ASP A 179 -14.39 8.51 -3.12
CA ASP A 179 -13.70 8.76 -1.85
C ASP A 179 -12.34 8.03 -1.82
N ALA A 180 -12.24 6.93 -2.56
CA ALA A 180 -11.04 6.10 -2.65
C ALA A 180 -10.12 6.45 -3.82
N LEU A 181 -10.67 6.90 -4.96
CA LEU A 181 -9.90 7.26 -6.15
C LEU A 181 -10.47 8.52 -6.79
N LYS A 182 -9.69 9.59 -6.73
CA LYS A 182 -9.98 10.88 -7.39
C LYS A 182 -9.29 10.95 -8.75
N LYS A 183 -9.74 10.11 -9.71
CA LYS A 183 -9.12 10.01 -11.06
C LYS A 183 -8.85 11.39 -11.70
N GLY A 184 -9.84 12.28 -11.66
CA GLY A 184 -9.71 13.63 -12.23
C GLY A 184 -8.69 14.52 -11.51
N ASP A 185 -8.46 14.29 -10.21
CA ASP A 185 -7.49 15.06 -9.44
C ASP A 185 -6.06 14.56 -9.65
N ILE A 186 -5.85 13.25 -9.84
CA ILE A 186 -4.54 12.69 -10.22
C ILE A 186 -3.99 13.39 -11.47
N THR A 187 -4.82 13.56 -12.51
CA THR A 187 -4.43 14.28 -13.72
C THR A 187 -4.03 15.73 -13.43
N LYS A 188 -4.78 16.43 -12.57
CA LYS A 188 -4.47 17.81 -12.17
C LYS A 188 -3.17 17.89 -11.35
N TRP A 189 -2.96 16.94 -10.43
CA TRP A 189 -1.77 16.89 -9.59
C TRP A 189 -0.51 16.67 -10.44
N LEU A 190 -0.56 15.75 -11.41
CA LEU A 190 0.53 15.53 -12.37
C LEU A 190 0.80 16.78 -13.22
N ALA A 191 -0.24 17.55 -13.58
CA ALA A 191 -0.09 18.75 -14.39
C ALA A 191 0.70 19.87 -13.70
N TYR A 192 0.81 19.86 -12.35
CA TYR A 192 1.66 20.81 -11.62
C TYR A 192 3.16 20.63 -11.87
N TYR A 193 3.58 19.45 -12.33
CA TYR A 193 4.98 19.14 -12.61
C TYR A 193 5.30 19.44 -14.06
N ASP A 194 6.28 20.27 -14.36
CA ASP A 194 6.64 20.63 -15.74
C ASP A 194 6.99 19.40 -16.60
N GLN A 195 6.23 19.16 -17.67
CA GLN A 195 6.43 18.01 -18.58
C GLN A 195 7.75 18.07 -19.34
N HIS A 196 8.38 19.25 -19.46
CA HIS A 196 9.69 19.38 -20.08
C HIS A 196 10.83 19.00 -19.13
N LYS A 197 10.55 18.89 -17.83
CA LYS A 197 11.52 18.52 -16.78
C LYS A 197 11.30 17.12 -16.22
N TYR A 198 10.04 16.68 -16.19
CA TYR A 198 9.65 15.45 -15.50
C TYR A 198 8.83 14.53 -16.40
N ASN A 199 9.13 13.24 -16.30
CA ASN A 199 8.25 12.19 -16.79
C ASN A 199 7.09 12.02 -15.81
N ARG A 200 5.90 12.47 -16.22
CA ARG A 200 4.65 12.30 -15.45
C ARG A 200 4.16 10.86 -15.60
N ILE A 201 4.51 9.99 -14.67
CA ILE A 201 4.30 8.54 -14.79
C ILE A 201 2.85 8.14 -14.56
N GLY A 202 2.23 8.60 -13.47
CA GLY A 202 0.88 8.17 -13.11
C GLY A 202 0.49 8.43 -11.66
N GLY A 203 -0.61 7.79 -11.25
CA GLY A 203 -1.14 7.86 -9.89
C GLY A 203 -0.93 6.57 -9.10
N LEU A 204 -0.75 6.68 -7.79
CA LEU A 204 -0.75 5.57 -6.83
C LEU A 204 -1.84 5.79 -5.78
N VAL A 205 -2.64 4.76 -5.50
CA VAL A 205 -3.54 4.73 -4.34
C VAL A 205 -3.02 3.66 -3.38
N ALA A 206 -2.60 4.07 -2.18
CA ALA A 206 -2.25 3.14 -1.10
C ALA A 206 -3.50 2.93 -0.22
N PHE A 207 -3.89 1.67 0.02
CA PHE A 207 -5.24 1.36 0.50
C PHE A 207 -5.27 0.20 1.52
N PRO A 208 -6.12 0.21 2.56
CA PRO A 208 -6.25 -0.90 3.48
C PRO A 208 -7.14 -2.02 2.92
N SER A 209 -6.67 -3.27 2.92
CA SER A 209 -7.31 -4.40 2.23
C SER A 209 -8.72 -4.77 2.74
N GLN A 210 -9.03 -4.55 4.02
CA GLN A 210 -10.34 -4.89 4.59
C GLN A 210 -11.50 -4.04 4.02
N HIS A 211 -11.18 -2.96 3.30
CA HIS A 211 -12.16 -2.06 2.69
C HIS A 211 -12.34 -2.26 1.18
N ASP A 212 -11.93 -3.41 0.67
CA ASP A 212 -11.98 -3.73 -0.76
C ASP A 212 -13.38 -4.10 -1.30
N TRP A 213 -13.64 -3.80 -2.58
CA TRP A 213 -14.82 -4.24 -3.34
C TRP A 213 -14.67 -5.67 -3.84
N LYS A 214 -15.04 -6.65 -2.99
CA LYS A 214 -14.88 -8.10 -3.23
C LYS A 214 -15.26 -8.61 -4.63
N ASN A 215 -16.31 -8.08 -5.26
CA ASN A 215 -16.81 -8.58 -6.56
C ASN A 215 -16.43 -7.69 -7.76
N GLY A 216 -15.70 -6.59 -7.53
CA GLY A 216 -15.39 -5.57 -8.53
C GLY A 216 -16.20 -4.28 -8.37
N SER A 217 -15.77 -3.23 -9.07
CA SER A 217 -16.25 -1.85 -8.89
C SER A 217 -15.77 -0.97 -10.03
N ASP A 218 -16.38 0.20 -10.23
CA ASP A 218 -15.84 1.25 -11.12
C ASP A 218 -14.40 1.62 -10.75
N PHE A 219 -14.05 1.47 -9.46
CA PHE A 219 -12.70 1.62 -8.97
C PHE A 219 -11.69 0.82 -9.82
N TYR A 220 -11.96 -0.47 -10.02
CA TYR A 220 -11.10 -1.35 -10.80
C TYR A 220 -11.12 -1.05 -12.29
N LEU A 221 -12.27 -0.58 -12.82
CA LEU A 221 -12.33 -0.15 -14.22
C LEU A 221 -11.33 0.98 -14.48
N TYR A 222 -11.23 1.93 -13.54
CA TYR A 222 -10.27 3.03 -13.63
C TYR A 222 -8.81 2.59 -13.54
N LEU A 223 -8.49 1.56 -12.75
CA LEU A 223 -7.14 1.01 -12.67
C LEU A 223 -6.72 0.25 -13.93
N THR A 224 -7.69 -0.26 -14.69
CA THR A 224 -7.47 -0.98 -15.96
C THR A 224 -7.57 -0.08 -17.20
N ASP A 225 -7.72 1.24 -17.03
CA ASP A 225 -7.75 2.18 -18.15
C ASP A 225 -6.34 2.43 -18.70
N LYS A 226 -6.07 1.88 -19.88
CA LYS A 226 -4.78 1.99 -20.59
C LYS A 226 -4.25 3.41 -20.81
N ASN A 227 -5.13 4.41 -20.78
CA ASN A 227 -4.78 5.82 -21.02
C ASN A 227 -4.47 6.56 -19.71
N SER A 228 -4.72 5.94 -18.57
CA SER A 228 -4.61 6.55 -17.25
C SER A 228 -3.88 5.60 -16.31
N PRO A 229 -2.53 5.56 -16.34
CA PRO A 229 -1.75 4.69 -15.48
C PRO A 229 -1.97 5.02 -14.01
N ILE A 230 -2.82 4.24 -13.35
CA ILE A 230 -3.13 4.34 -11.94
C ILE A 230 -3.00 2.94 -11.35
N ILE A 231 -2.20 2.84 -10.31
CA ILE A 231 -1.99 1.59 -9.57
C ILE A 231 -2.63 1.77 -8.20
N MET A 232 -3.34 0.75 -7.73
CA MET A 232 -3.70 0.59 -6.33
C MET A 232 -2.86 -0.52 -5.70
N LEU A 233 -2.25 -0.23 -4.56
CA LEU A 233 -1.56 -1.20 -3.74
C LEU A 233 -2.22 -1.25 -2.37
N PHE A 234 -2.41 -2.47 -1.86
CA PHE A 234 -2.64 -2.63 -0.43
C PHE A 234 -1.35 -2.42 0.34
N TYR A 235 -1.45 -2.03 1.60
CA TYR A 235 -0.26 -1.82 2.42
C TYR A 235 0.58 -3.11 2.58
N GLU A 236 -0.08 -4.26 2.54
CA GLU A 236 0.46 -5.60 2.49
C GLU A 236 1.29 -5.81 1.21
N HIS A 237 0.79 -5.37 0.04
CA HIS A 237 1.58 -5.39 -1.21
C HIS A 237 2.85 -4.55 -1.07
N MET A 238 2.73 -3.36 -0.47
CA MET A 238 3.87 -2.46 -0.28
C MET A 238 4.92 -3.05 0.66
N ALA A 239 4.49 -3.69 1.76
CA ALA A 239 5.37 -4.41 2.68
C ALA A 239 6.08 -5.58 2.00
N PHE A 240 5.35 -6.38 1.21
CA PHE A 240 5.93 -7.46 0.42
C PHE A 240 7.01 -6.97 -0.53
N MET A 241 6.74 -5.89 -1.29
CA MET A 241 7.70 -5.34 -2.24
C MET A 241 9.05 -5.04 -1.57
N LEU A 242 9.04 -4.47 -0.36
CA LEU A 242 10.25 -4.23 0.41
C LEU A 242 10.95 -5.52 0.84
N LEU A 243 10.21 -6.48 1.38
CA LEU A 243 10.75 -7.75 1.88
C LEU A 243 11.25 -8.67 0.77
N ALA A 244 10.66 -8.56 -0.42
CA ALA A 244 11.07 -9.25 -1.62
C ALA A 244 12.31 -8.62 -2.29
N GLY A 245 12.81 -7.50 -1.77
CA GLY A 245 13.96 -6.79 -2.33
C GLY A 245 13.66 -6.04 -3.63
N MET A 246 12.39 -5.73 -3.88
CA MET A 246 11.99 -4.91 -5.02
C MET A 246 12.45 -3.46 -4.84
N ASP A 247 12.59 -2.75 -5.95
CA ASP A 247 12.88 -1.32 -5.94
C ASP A 247 12.05 -0.56 -6.98
N LYS A 248 12.31 0.76 -7.08
CA LYS A 248 11.56 1.67 -7.95
C LYS A 248 11.44 1.18 -9.38
N ASN A 249 12.43 0.44 -9.90
CA ASN A 249 12.39 0.00 -11.30
C ASN A 249 11.26 -1.01 -11.52
N ASN A 250 11.00 -1.89 -10.55
CA ASN A 250 9.86 -2.82 -10.63
C ASN A 250 8.54 -2.04 -10.79
N LEU A 251 8.36 -0.97 -10.01
CA LEU A 251 7.15 -0.15 -10.06
C LEU A 251 7.08 0.67 -11.36
N LEU A 252 8.18 1.34 -11.74
CA LEU A 252 8.26 2.14 -12.98
C LEU A 252 8.03 1.28 -14.22
N ASP A 253 8.54 0.06 -14.25
CA ASP A 253 8.34 -0.85 -15.36
C ASP A 253 6.87 -1.30 -15.47
N PHE A 254 6.19 -1.53 -14.34
CA PHE A 254 4.75 -1.80 -14.37
C PHE A 254 3.97 -0.60 -14.95
N TYR A 255 4.29 0.63 -14.55
CA TYR A 255 3.67 1.83 -15.12
C TYR A 255 3.95 1.98 -16.62
N ARG A 256 5.21 1.81 -17.06
CA ARG A 256 5.61 1.92 -18.47
C ARG A 256 4.87 0.91 -19.35
N ASN A 257 4.61 -0.27 -18.81
CA ASN A 257 3.90 -1.34 -19.50
C ASN A 257 2.38 -1.35 -19.21
N HIS A 258 1.83 -0.36 -18.49
CA HIS A 258 0.43 -0.36 -18.04
C HIS A 258 -0.55 -0.57 -19.20
N LYS A 259 -0.36 0.15 -20.31
CA LYS A 259 -1.18 0.02 -21.53
C LYS A 259 -1.13 -1.39 -22.13
N ASP A 260 -0.01 -2.07 -22.01
CA ASP A 260 0.21 -3.39 -22.59
C ASP A 260 -0.29 -4.50 -21.64
N ILE A 261 -0.24 -4.25 -20.32
CA ILE A 261 -0.81 -5.11 -19.26
C ILE A 261 -2.34 -5.04 -19.30
N PHE A 262 -2.89 -3.84 -19.55
CA PHE A 262 -4.33 -3.55 -19.62
C PHE A 262 -4.72 -2.97 -21.00
N PRO A 263 -4.66 -3.75 -22.09
CA PRO A 263 -4.84 -3.23 -23.46
C PRO A 263 -6.29 -2.92 -23.82
N ASN A 264 -7.22 -3.60 -23.17
CA ASN A 264 -8.66 -3.47 -23.39
C ASN A 264 -9.29 -2.85 -22.15
N GLU A 265 -10.14 -1.85 -22.37
CA GLU A 265 -10.97 -1.31 -21.30
C GLU A 265 -11.87 -2.43 -20.77
N VAL A 266 -11.81 -2.68 -19.46
CA VAL A 266 -12.77 -3.54 -18.81
C VAL A 266 -14.07 -2.75 -18.70
N PHE A 267 -15.14 -3.24 -19.33
CA PHE A 267 -16.44 -2.55 -19.32
C PHE A 267 -17.40 -3.11 -18.26
N ASN A 268 -17.13 -4.31 -17.75
CA ASN A 268 -17.96 -4.94 -16.73
C ASN A 268 -17.35 -4.77 -15.34
N LYS A 269 -18.13 -4.19 -14.42
CA LYS A 269 -17.74 -4.05 -13.01
C LYS A 269 -17.53 -5.42 -12.37
N ILE A 270 -18.40 -6.40 -12.67
CA ILE A 270 -18.30 -7.74 -12.08
C ILE A 270 -17.06 -8.44 -12.63
N GLY A 271 -16.18 -8.90 -11.74
CA GLY A 271 -14.94 -9.58 -12.09
C GLY A 271 -13.75 -8.66 -12.41
N SER A 272 -13.97 -7.34 -12.51
CA SER A 272 -12.90 -6.35 -12.73
C SER A 272 -11.79 -6.40 -11.69
N ARG A 273 -12.15 -6.64 -10.42
CA ARG A 273 -11.21 -6.87 -9.31
C ARG A 273 -10.21 -7.98 -9.64
N LYS A 274 -10.74 -9.14 -10.06
CA LYS A 274 -9.91 -10.31 -10.34
C LYS A 274 -8.97 -10.02 -11.50
N ILE A 275 -9.46 -9.39 -12.56
CA ILE A 275 -8.64 -8.99 -13.71
C ILE A 275 -7.48 -8.09 -13.26
N TYR A 276 -7.76 -7.09 -12.41
CA TYR A 276 -6.72 -6.20 -11.91
C TYR A 276 -5.67 -6.95 -11.09
N PHE A 277 -6.08 -7.74 -10.09
CA PHE A 277 -5.13 -8.43 -9.23
C PHE A 277 -4.37 -9.54 -9.94
N ASP A 278 -5.00 -10.32 -10.83
CA ASP A 278 -4.30 -11.31 -11.64
C ASP A 278 -3.14 -10.65 -12.42
N LYS A 279 -3.35 -9.43 -12.94
CA LYS A 279 -2.33 -8.66 -13.66
C LYS A 279 -1.30 -8.04 -12.71
N LEU A 280 -1.72 -7.48 -11.58
CA LEU A 280 -0.82 -6.94 -10.58
C LEU A 280 0.14 -8.01 -10.08
N GLU A 281 -0.38 -9.18 -9.71
CA GLU A 281 0.42 -10.32 -9.26
C GLU A 281 1.36 -10.81 -10.36
N GLN A 282 0.84 -11.03 -11.57
CA GLN A 282 1.62 -11.56 -12.69
C GLN A 282 2.77 -10.63 -13.12
N TYR A 283 2.54 -9.31 -13.14
CA TYR A 283 3.48 -8.36 -13.75
C TYR A 283 4.23 -7.48 -12.75
N LEU A 284 3.79 -7.36 -11.49
CA LEU A 284 4.49 -6.61 -10.44
C LEU A 284 5.00 -7.51 -9.32
N LEU A 285 4.15 -8.34 -8.73
CA LEU A 285 4.50 -9.11 -7.51
C LEU A 285 5.15 -10.47 -7.81
N ASN A 286 5.35 -10.81 -9.08
CA ASN A 286 5.91 -12.08 -9.54
C ASN A 286 7.44 -12.16 -9.36
N CYS A 287 7.93 -12.07 -8.12
CA CYS A 287 9.33 -12.27 -7.75
C CYS A 287 9.64 -13.70 -7.27
N GLY A 288 8.80 -14.67 -7.69
CA GLY A 288 8.78 -16.08 -7.26
C GLY A 288 7.35 -16.45 -6.84
N LYS A 289 6.70 -17.37 -7.55
CA LYS A 289 5.26 -17.64 -7.41
C LYS A 289 4.89 -18.03 -5.97
N PHE A 290 5.78 -18.75 -5.27
CA PHE A 290 5.57 -19.14 -3.87
C PHE A 290 5.80 -18.02 -2.86
N LYS A 291 6.68 -17.05 -3.16
CA LYS A 291 6.98 -15.94 -2.24
C LYS A 291 5.76 -15.07 -1.98
N TRP A 292 5.07 -14.67 -3.03
CA TRP A 292 3.84 -13.88 -2.89
C TRP A 292 2.75 -14.69 -2.18
N SER A 293 2.50 -15.94 -2.59
CA SER A 293 1.43 -16.75 -1.98
C SER A 293 1.66 -17.02 -0.49
N GLU A 294 2.89 -17.34 -0.09
CA GLU A 294 3.24 -17.55 1.32
C GLU A 294 3.10 -16.26 2.13
N PHE A 295 3.57 -15.14 1.58
CA PHE A 295 3.42 -13.84 2.23
C PHE A 295 1.95 -13.43 2.34
N SER A 296 1.15 -13.63 1.29
CA SER A 296 -0.26 -13.20 1.26
C SER A 296 -1.07 -13.86 2.37
N GLU A 297 -0.90 -15.18 2.57
CA GLU A 297 -1.56 -15.91 3.67
C GLU A 297 -1.17 -15.35 5.05
N THR A 298 0.11 -15.01 5.21
CA THR A 298 0.63 -14.42 6.46
C THR A 298 0.08 -13.03 6.69
N SER A 299 0.05 -12.19 5.66
CA SER A 299 -0.47 -10.82 5.74
C SER A 299 -1.98 -10.80 6.01
N ASP A 300 -2.74 -11.73 5.42
CA ASP A 300 -4.18 -11.87 5.66
C ASP A 300 -4.47 -12.17 7.14
N LEU A 301 -3.67 -13.03 7.77
CA LEU A 301 -3.78 -13.34 9.20
C LEU A 301 -3.42 -12.13 10.07
N ILE A 302 -2.34 -11.41 9.77
CA ILE A 302 -1.95 -10.18 10.49
C ILE A 302 -3.08 -9.14 10.45
N VAL A 303 -3.63 -8.92 9.26
CA VAL A 303 -4.68 -7.91 9.05
C VAL A 303 -5.98 -8.35 9.70
N SER A 304 -6.33 -9.64 9.64
CA SER A 304 -7.49 -10.19 10.32
C SER A 304 -7.35 -10.07 11.85
N GLU A 305 -6.16 -10.33 12.39
CA GLU A 305 -5.86 -10.16 13.83
C GLU A 305 -6.04 -8.70 14.26
N LYS A 306 -5.52 -7.74 13.48
CA LYS A 306 -5.75 -6.30 13.68
C LYS A 306 -7.25 -5.94 13.60
N ALA A 307 -7.98 -6.54 12.66
CA ALA A 307 -9.39 -6.25 12.44
C ALA A 307 -10.29 -6.75 13.59
N LEU A 308 -10.12 -8.01 14.02
CA LEU A 308 -10.93 -8.66 15.05
C LEU A 308 -10.91 -7.93 16.39
N ARG A 309 -9.82 -7.23 16.72
CA ARG A 309 -9.71 -6.42 17.94
C ARG A 309 -10.79 -5.34 18.04
N HIS A 310 -11.26 -4.79 16.93
CA HIS A 310 -12.24 -3.70 16.94
C HIS A 310 -13.66 -4.18 17.22
N SER A 311 -13.90 -5.49 17.18
CA SER A 311 -15.22 -6.10 17.44
C SER A 311 -15.47 -6.44 18.93
N TYR A 312 -14.45 -6.32 19.79
CA TYR A 312 -14.50 -6.74 21.20
C TYR A 312 -14.28 -5.60 22.21
N ARG A 313 -14.45 -4.34 21.80
CA ARG A 313 -14.46 -3.18 22.70
C ARG A 313 -15.75 -2.39 22.56
#